data_AF-A0A7W7RLW0-F1
#
_entry.id   AF-A0A7W7RLW0-F1
#
_cell.length_a   1.000
_cell.length_b   1.000
_cell.length_c   1.000
_cell.angle_alpha   90.00
_cell.angle_beta   90.00
_cell.angle_gamma   90.00
#
_symmetry.space_group_name_H-M   'P 1'
#
loop_
_entity.id
_entity.type
_entity.pdbx_description
1 polymer ?
#
loop_
_entity_poly.entity_id
_entity_poly.type
_entity_poly.pdbx_seq_one_letter_code
_entity_poly.pdbx_strand_id
1 'polypeptide(L)'
;MAEAPAVLYSGVIDHQRPPEWAGTVVGLTGVQPSVANRTAAAALLLLVDGEVFALTYGLGHHLIAPGYLAPGFGLAFNLRALGPGAVRHVTHTAMDARGRTDRNSVAVDQRIDTFGIEQYGEIVTRLVGKPKDIPLTFTQGRSRTAQITGSDSLRIHLGQHPEALVADLREILRIYREEKEDTEFGFITRVRPLKSSDPRRTELDTSLDAMLGPDGPQERLALTVPTIHLDGEEATSAYVLKVARARHMLTGDLALDPVRDAVAGLEPGQRLKALKRGSIQGYADEEATEATSSAIPAHKWIAAEANLGSSRFFHHEGQWFEIGDQHTEILHDQVDAILAEPSDIALPDWEPEQKDERTYNEWAAGETEGYTCLDRKLLYTQQHPHGIEGCDLLGPNNELIHVKRAASTAPLSHLFQQGRIAIEALLFDREAREKFVARTRAVDPDRELPDDWLPTTVVFAISLPNHENVSSRSLFTFAQVSLLQTFTALRNLGIKVAVTNITTVK
;
A
#
# COMPACT_ATOMS: atom_id res chain seq x y z
N MET A 1 -1.56 -15.49 -40.50
CA MET A 1 -2.96 -15.02 -40.54
C MET A 1 -3.92 -16.14 -40.93
N ALA A 2 -3.47 -17.40 -41.08
CA ALA A 2 -4.39 -18.53 -41.14
C ALA A 2 -4.86 -18.84 -39.70
N GLU A 3 -6.16 -19.01 -39.51
CA GLU A 3 -6.91 -19.48 -38.33
C GLU A 3 -7.48 -18.50 -37.29
N ALA A 4 -6.92 -17.31 -37.05
CA ALA A 4 -7.49 -16.36 -36.07
C ALA A 4 -8.02 -15.07 -36.73
N PRO A 5 -9.32 -14.73 -36.59
CA PRO A 5 -9.84 -13.42 -37.01
C PRO A 5 -9.07 -12.29 -36.33
N ALA A 6 -8.64 -11.29 -37.11
CA ALA A 6 -7.85 -10.18 -36.60
C ALA A 6 -8.23 -8.85 -37.22
N VAL A 7 -8.11 -7.76 -36.45
CA VAL A 7 -8.32 -6.38 -36.89
C VAL A 7 -7.16 -5.52 -36.42
N LEU A 8 -6.50 -4.84 -37.36
CA LEU A 8 -5.43 -3.89 -37.06
C LEU A 8 -5.98 -2.46 -37.08
N TYR A 9 -5.80 -1.75 -35.98
CA TYR A 9 -5.94 -0.30 -35.91
C TYR A 9 -4.57 0.33 -35.78
N SER A 10 -4.28 1.32 -36.62
CA SER A 10 -3.03 2.07 -36.54
C SER A 10 -3.26 3.52 -36.89
N GLY A 11 -2.48 4.40 -36.27
CA GLY A 11 -2.52 5.84 -36.52
C GLY A 11 -1.29 6.54 -36.01
N VAL A 12 -1.28 7.86 -36.20
CA VAL A 12 -0.27 8.75 -35.65
C VAL A 12 -1.01 9.75 -34.76
N ILE A 13 -0.56 9.87 -33.51
CA ILE A 13 -0.95 10.97 -32.63
C ILE A 13 -0.05 12.14 -33.03
N ASP A 14 -0.62 13.05 -33.81
CA ASP A 14 0.06 14.21 -34.38
C ASP A 14 -0.60 15.46 -33.84
N HIS A 15 0.10 16.16 -32.96
CA HIS A 15 -0.26 17.53 -32.63
C HIS A 15 0.33 18.38 -33.74
N GLN A 16 -0.50 18.94 -34.64
CA GLN A 16 -0.06 19.85 -35.71
C GLN A 16 0.60 21.15 -35.20
N ARG A 17 0.87 21.25 -33.91
CA ARG A 17 1.54 22.35 -33.23
C ARG A 17 2.97 21.91 -32.88
N PRO A 18 3.96 22.80 -32.99
CA PRO A 18 5.29 22.53 -32.44
C PRO A 18 5.18 22.20 -30.94
N PRO A 19 6.09 21.37 -30.40
CA PRO A 19 6.08 21.03 -28.97
C PRO A 19 6.23 22.30 -28.12
N GLU A 20 5.66 22.32 -26.91
CA GLU A 20 5.61 23.55 -26.10
C GLU A 20 7.00 24.13 -25.80
N TRP A 21 7.99 23.26 -25.54
CA TRP A 21 9.38 23.67 -25.32
C TRP A 21 10.00 24.41 -26.51
N ALA A 22 9.46 24.28 -27.72
CA ALA A 22 9.94 25.03 -28.88
C ALA A 22 9.81 26.55 -28.68
N GLY A 23 8.75 27.01 -27.99
CA GLY A 23 8.59 28.41 -27.62
C GLY A 23 9.70 28.89 -26.68
N THR A 24 10.06 28.08 -25.69
CA THR A 24 11.19 28.36 -24.78
C THR A 24 12.52 28.43 -25.54
N VAL A 25 12.78 27.51 -26.47
CA VAL A 25 14.00 27.54 -27.31
C VAL A 25 14.06 28.81 -28.16
N VAL A 26 12.93 29.22 -28.76
CA VAL A 26 12.84 30.48 -29.50
C VAL A 26 13.10 31.68 -28.59
N GLY A 27 12.52 31.71 -27.39
CA GLY A 27 12.73 32.77 -26.41
C GLY A 27 14.19 32.88 -25.97
N LEU A 28 14.89 31.75 -25.80
CA LEU A 28 16.27 31.71 -25.34
C LEU A 28 17.30 31.98 -26.45
N THR A 29 17.02 31.55 -27.68
CA THR A 29 18.03 31.50 -28.75
C THR A 29 17.69 32.39 -29.95
N GLY A 30 16.42 32.82 -30.08
CA GLY A 30 15.88 33.44 -31.29
C GLY A 30 15.73 32.47 -32.47
N VAL A 31 16.03 31.18 -32.29
CA VAL A 31 15.98 30.16 -33.36
C VAL A 31 14.73 29.31 -33.20
N GLN A 32 13.95 29.18 -34.28
CA GLN A 32 12.80 28.27 -34.34
C GLN A 32 13.26 26.85 -34.71
N PRO A 33 13.16 25.86 -33.80
CA PRO A 33 13.44 24.49 -34.16
C PRO A 33 12.34 23.95 -35.09
N SER A 34 12.73 23.32 -36.21
CA SER A 34 11.82 22.70 -37.18
C SER A 34 11.52 21.25 -36.80
N VAL A 35 10.81 21.07 -35.69
CA VAL A 35 10.48 19.76 -35.13
C VAL A 35 8.99 19.67 -34.79
N ALA A 36 8.45 18.46 -34.81
CA ALA A 36 7.08 18.16 -34.40
C ALA A 36 7.04 16.81 -33.67
N ASN A 37 6.19 16.71 -32.65
CA ASN A 37 5.94 15.46 -31.94
C ASN A 37 4.95 14.63 -32.75
N ARG A 38 5.42 13.53 -33.34
CA ARG A 38 4.59 12.57 -34.08
C ARG A 38 4.81 11.18 -33.49
N THR A 39 3.81 10.66 -32.80
CA THR A 39 3.93 9.37 -32.12
C THR A 39 3.06 8.32 -32.80
N ALA A 40 3.66 7.25 -33.29
CA ALA A 40 2.93 6.15 -33.89
C ALA A 40 2.25 5.27 -32.83
N ALA A 41 1.05 4.81 -33.14
CA ALA A 41 0.26 3.93 -32.29
C ALA A 41 -0.37 2.83 -33.14
N ALA A 42 -0.34 1.59 -32.65
CA ALA A 42 -1.06 0.49 -33.28
C ALA A 42 -1.60 -0.50 -32.25
N ALA A 43 -2.80 -1.02 -32.49
CA ALA A 43 -3.43 -2.08 -31.73
C ALA A 43 -3.91 -3.17 -32.70
N LEU A 44 -3.40 -4.38 -32.55
CA LEU A 44 -3.83 -5.56 -33.29
C LEU A 44 -4.74 -6.38 -32.37
N LEU A 45 -6.02 -6.44 -32.70
CA LEU A 45 -7.00 -7.28 -32.03
C LEU A 45 -7.02 -8.65 -32.70
N LEU A 46 -6.89 -9.73 -31.93
CA LEU A 46 -7.05 -11.10 -32.43
C LEU A 46 -8.03 -11.88 -31.56
N LEU A 47 -8.91 -12.65 -32.20
CA LEU A 47 -9.76 -13.61 -31.52
C LEU A 47 -9.05 -14.98 -31.50
N VAL A 48 -8.66 -15.43 -30.31
CA VAL A 48 -7.99 -16.73 -30.09
C VAL A 48 -8.77 -17.50 -29.04
N ASP A 49 -9.25 -18.68 -29.42
CA ASP A 49 -9.99 -19.62 -28.54
C ASP A 49 -11.13 -18.96 -27.74
N GLY A 50 -11.86 -18.04 -28.39
CA GLY A 50 -13.00 -17.31 -27.83
C GLY A 50 -12.67 -16.02 -27.08
N GLU A 51 -11.39 -15.71 -26.87
CA GLU A 51 -10.92 -14.51 -26.17
C GLU A 51 -10.33 -13.49 -27.14
N VAL A 52 -10.55 -12.21 -26.88
CA VAL A 52 -9.99 -11.12 -27.69
C VAL A 52 -8.71 -10.61 -27.03
N PHE A 53 -7.57 -10.84 -27.69
CA PHE A 53 -6.29 -10.27 -27.31
C PHE A 53 -6.06 -8.97 -28.06
N ALA A 54 -5.53 -7.96 -27.37
CA ALA A 54 -5.10 -6.70 -27.98
C ALA A 54 -3.59 -6.53 -27.83
N LEU A 55 -2.86 -6.65 -28.95
CA LEU A 55 -1.42 -6.41 -28.98
C LEU A 55 -1.16 -4.97 -29.37
N THR A 56 -0.58 -4.23 -28.43
CA THR A 56 -0.37 -2.79 -28.57
C THR A 56 1.10 -2.47 -28.83
N TYR A 57 1.35 -1.56 -29.76
CA TYR A 57 2.67 -1.08 -30.13
C TYR A 57 2.73 0.44 -30.03
N GLY A 58 3.85 0.98 -29.53
CA GLY A 58 3.99 2.40 -29.22
C GLY A 58 2.90 2.84 -28.25
N LEU A 59 2.19 3.92 -28.59
CA LEU A 59 1.04 4.42 -27.82
C LEU A 59 -0.29 3.70 -28.14
N GLY A 60 -0.24 2.53 -28.76
CA GLY A 60 -1.43 1.74 -29.13
C GLY A 60 -2.35 1.38 -27.97
N HIS A 61 -1.83 1.30 -26.75
CA HIS A 61 -2.64 1.01 -25.57
C HIS A 61 -3.63 2.13 -25.22
N HIS A 62 -3.36 3.39 -25.63
CA HIS A 62 -4.31 4.49 -25.49
C HIS A 62 -5.48 4.41 -26.50
N LEU A 63 -5.39 3.55 -27.53
CA LEU A 63 -6.48 3.33 -28.48
C LEU A 63 -7.59 2.42 -27.90
N ILE A 64 -7.32 1.76 -26.77
CA ILE A 64 -8.23 0.80 -26.14
C ILE A 64 -8.88 1.48 -24.94
N ALA A 65 -10.21 1.56 -24.95
CA ALA A 65 -10.93 2.10 -23.80
C ALA A 65 -10.74 1.15 -22.57
N PRO A 66 -10.32 1.67 -21.40
CA PRO A 66 -10.02 0.85 -20.22
C PRO A 66 -11.14 -0.07 -19.73
N GLY A 67 -12.40 0.24 -20.07
CA GLY A 67 -13.56 -0.57 -19.70
C GLY A 67 -13.66 -1.92 -20.44
N TYR A 68 -12.86 -2.12 -21.50
CA TYR A 68 -12.78 -3.40 -22.23
C TYR A 68 -11.60 -4.28 -21.79
N LEU A 69 -10.74 -3.77 -20.91
CA LEU A 69 -9.61 -4.54 -20.39
C LEU A 69 -10.09 -5.51 -19.32
N ALA A 70 -9.54 -6.72 -19.31
CA ALA A 70 -9.69 -7.65 -18.21
C ALA A 70 -8.78 -7.18 -17.05
N PRO A 71 -9.34 -6.68 -15.93
CA PRO A 71 -8.53 -6.14 -14.85
C PRO A 71 -7.66 -7.23 -14.22
N GLY A 72 -6.42 -6.90 -13.90
CA GLY A 72 -5.44 -7.79 -13.29
C GLY A 72 -4.97 -8.96 -14.18
N PHE A 73 -5.29 -8.98 -15.49
CA PHE A 73 -4.94 -10.09 -16.38
C PHE A 73 -3.45 -10.45 -16.34
N GLY A 74 -2.58 -9.45 -16.52
CA GLY A 74 -1.13 -9.66 -16.51
C GLY A 74 -0.60 -10.04 -15.13
N LEU A 75 -1.16 -9.48 -14.06
CA LEU A 75 -0.81 -9.85 -12.68
C LEU A 75 -1.18 -11.32 -12.42
N ALA A 76 -2.39 -11.73 -12.77
CA ALA A 76 -2.86 -13.11 -12.63
C ALA A 76 -1.98 -14.10 -13.40
N PHE A 77 -1.57 -13.75 -14.63
CA PHE A 77 -0.59 -14.53 -15.37
C PHE A 77 0.76 -14.60 -14.63
N ASN A 78 1.28 -13.47 -14.14
CA ASN A 78 2.55 -13.42 -13.43
C ASN A 78 2.57 -14.29 -12.16
N LEU A 79 1.50 -14.32 -11.37
CA LEU A 79 1.43 -15.15 -10.15
C LEU A 79 1.63 -16.65 -10.42
N ARG A 80 1.46 -17.09 -11.67
CA ARG A 80 1.66 -18.48 -12.12
C ARG A 80 2.99 -18.66 -12.86
N ALA A 81 3.31 -17.71 -13.73
CA ALA A 81 4.44 -17.78 -14.66
C ALA A 81 5.76 -17.26 -14.08
N LEU A 82 5.73 -16.33 -13.13
CA LEU A 82 6.92 -15.65 -12.60
C LEU A 82 7.68 -16.55 -11.61
N GLY A 83 9.01 -16.51 -11.64
CA GLY A 83 9.82 -17.15 -10.60
C GLY A 83 9.78 -16.33 -9.31
N PRO A 84 9.37 -16.89 -8.15
CA PRO A 84 9.26 -16.11 -6.90
C PRO A 84 10.62 -15.61 -6.40
N GLY A 85 11.72 -16.27 -6.77
CA GLY A 85 13.10 -15.84 -6.52
C GLY A 85 13.70 -14.90 -7.59
N ALA A 86 12.92 -14.50 -8.59
CA ALA A 86 13.39 -13.75 -9.74
C ALA A 86 12.61 -12.45 -9.99
N VAL A 87 12.17 -11.80 -8.91
CA VAL A 87 11.42 -10.54 -8.92
C VAL A 87 12.39 -9.36 -8.96
N ARG A 88 12.06 -8.32 -9.74
CA ARG A 88 12.84 -7.08 -9.86
C ARG A 88 12.08 -5.82 -9.49
N HIS A 89 10.79 -5.78 -9.79
CA HIS A 89 9.95 -4.66 -9.42
C HIS A 89 8.62 -5.15 -8.87
N VAL A 90 8.19 -4.50 -7.81
CA VAL A 90 6.87 -4.67 -7.21
C VAL A 90 6.23 -3.29 -7.10
N THR A 91 4.97 -3.20 -7.50
CA THR A 91 4.11 -2.07 -7.12
C THR A 91 3.00 -2.61 -6.23
N HIS A 92 2.87 -2.01 -5.06
CA HIS A 92 1.80 -2.31 -4.12
C HIS A 92 1.21 -1.03 -3.56
N THR A 93 -0.05 -1.10 -3.16
CA THR A 93 -0.81 0.04 -2.65
C THR A 93 -1.36 -0.30 -1.28
N ALA A 94 -1.11 0.60 -0.32
CA ALA A 94 -1.71 0.56 1.01
C ALA A 94 -3.21 0.84 0.93
N MET A 95 -3.97 -0.03 1.58
CA MET A 95 -5.42 -0.01 1.72
C MET A 95 -5.82 0.85 2.92
N ASP A 96 -5.35 2.09 2.97
CA ASP A 96 -5.71 3.06 4.00
C ASP A 96 -6.12 4.41 3.39
N ALA A 97 -6.53 5.34 4.25
CA ALA A 97 -6.98 6.68 3.85
C ALA A 97 -5.90 7.53 3.13
N ARG A 98 -4.63 7.11 3.17
CA ARG A 98 -3.53 7.84 2.54
C ARG A 98 -3.38 7.47 1.07
N GLY A 99 -3.93 6.34 0.62
CA GLY A 99 -3.84 5.91 -0.77
C GLY A 99 -2.40 5.70 -1.25
N ARG A 100 -1.48 5.35 -0.32
CA ARG A 100 -0.04 5.26 -0.59
C ARG A 100 0.23 4.14 -1.59
N THR A 101 0.98 4.44 -2.65
CA THR A 101 1.47 3.44 -3.60
C THR A 101 2.99 3.43 -3.57
N ASP A 102 3.56 2.26 -3.31
CA ASP A 102 5.00 2.05 -3.23
C ASP A 102 5.50 1.28 -4.47
N ARG A 103 6.63 1.74 -5.02
CA ARG A 103 7.31 1.09 -6.15
C ARG A 103 8.72 0.70 -5.73
N ASN A 104 8.91 -0.58 -5.48
CA ASN A 104 10.20 -1.11 -5.08
C ASN A 104 10.92 -1.68 -6.31
N SER A 105 12.21 -1.38 -6.43
CA SER A 105 13.05 -1.77 -7.56
C SER A 105 14.39 -2.28 -7.05
N VAL A 106 14.84 -3.42 -7.58
CA VAL A 106 16.13 -4.02 -7.25
C VAL A 106 16.95 -4.30 -8.51
N ALA A 107 18.26 -4.08 -8.42
CA ALA A 107 19.17 -4.29 -9.54
C ALA A 107 19.42 -5.77 -9.85
N VAL A 108 19.36 -6.60 -8.81
CA VAL A 108 19.55 -8.05 -8.89
C VAL A 108 18.23 -8.72 -8.55
N ASP A 109 17.96 -9.84 -9.20
CA ASP A 109 16.81 -10.69 -8.94
C ASP A 109 16.72 -11.03 -7.44
N GLN A 110 15.56 -10.77 -6.85
CA GLN A 110 15.29 -11.06 -5.44
C GLN A 110 14.05 -11.94 -5.28
N ARG A 111 13.94 -12.53 -4.08
CA ARG A 111 12.73 -13.22 -3.66
C ARG A 111 11.60 -12.23 -3.36
N ILE A 112 10.36 -12.63 -3.58
CA ILE A 112 9.20 -11.75 -3.39
C ILE A 112 9.05 -11.25 -1.94
N ASP A 113 9.43 -12.05 -0.96
CA ASP A 113 9.40 -11.73 0.47
C ASP A 113 10.33 -10.57 0.87
N THR A 114 11.39 -10.30 0.09
CA THR A 114 12.34 -9.21 0.40
C THR A 114 11.80 -7.81 0.12
N PHE A 115 10.69 -7.70 -0.63
CA PHE A 115 10.13 -6.41 -1.03
C PHE A 115 9.32 -5.73 0.08
N GLY A 116 9.17 -6.37 1.24
CA GLY A 116 8.53 -5.77 2.41
C GLY A 116 7.03 -5.50 2.23
N ILE A 117 6.37 -6.22 1.32
CA ILE A 117 4.93 -6.08 1.06
C ILE A 117 4.19 -6.50 2.33
N GLU A 118 3.40 -5.58 2.87
CA GLU A 118 2.58 -5.86 4.04
C GLU A 118 1.53 -6.90 3.64
N GLN A 119 1.59 -8.06 4.29
CA GLN A 119 0.64 -9.12 4.00
C GLN A 119 -0.80 -8.68 4.30
N TYR A 120 -0.96 -7.72 5.21
CA TYR A 120 -2.23 -7.17 5.68
C TYR A 120 -2.32 -5.71 5.25
N GLY A 121 -3.40 -5.34 4.57
CA GLY A 121 -3.60 -3.93 4.25
C GLY A 121 -2.89 -3.46 2.98
N GLU A 122 -2.25 -4.31 2.18
CA GLU A 122 -1.71 -3.91 0.88
C GLU A 122 -2.21 -4.78 -0.28
N ILE A 123 -2.33 -4.17 -1.46
CA ILE A 123 -2.67 -4.84 -2.72
C ILE A 123 -1.49 -4.72 -3.66
N VAL A 124 -0.98 -5.86 -4.15
CA VAL A 124 0.00 -5.85 -5.25
C VAL A 124 -0.74 -5.61 -6.56
N THR A 125 -0.36 -4.58 -7.30
CA THR A 125 -1.00 -4.20 -8.57
C THR A 125 -0.10 -4.44 -9.78
N ARG A 126 1.21 -4.57 -9.57
CA ARG A 126 2.18 -4.85 -10.64
C ARG A 126 3.35 -5.70 -10.14
N LEU A 127 3.72 -6.69 -10.95
CA LEU A 127 4.92 -7.49 -10.76
C LEU A 127 5.80 -7.46 -12.01
N VAL A 128 7.12 -7.39 -11.82
CA VAL A 128 8.10 -7.51 -12.89
C VAL A 128 9.22 -8.43 -12.45
N GLY A 129 9.61 -9.36 -13.33
CA GLY A 129 10.72 -10.27 -13.06
C GLY A 129 10.91 -11.27 -14.19
N LYS A 130 11.63 -12.36 -13.92
CA LYS A 130 11.85 -13.42 -14.91
C LYS A 130 10.82 -14.54 -14.75
N PRO A 131 10.29 -15.07 -15.87
CA PRO A 131 9.43 -16.23 -15.82
C PRO A 131 10.21 -17.47 -15.37
N LYS A 132 9.49 -18.48 -14.87
CA LYS A 132 9.94 -19.87 -14.79
C LYS A 132 10.12 -20.45 -16.19
N ASP A 133 10.50 -21.71 -16.28
CA ASP A 133 10.50 -22.44 -17.55
C ASP A 133 9.07 -22.66 -18.04
N ILE A 134 8.57 -21.70 -18.81
CA ILE A 134 7.28 -21.73 -19.52
C ILE A 134 7.53 -21.87 -21.02
N PRO A 135 6.72 -22.63 -21.77
CA PRO A 135 6.99 -22.97 -23.17
C PRO A 135 6.50 -21.87 -24.14
N LEU A 136 7.08 -20.66 -24.04
CA LEU A 136 6.80 -19.54 -24.95
C LEU A 136 7.91 -19.36 -25.98
N THR A 137 7.61 -18.78 -27.13
CA THR A 137 8.58 -18.64 -28.24
C THR A 137 9.86 -17.92 -27.83
N PHE A 138 9.79 -16.94 -26.91
CA PHE A 138 10.98 -16.21 -26.45
C PHE A 138 11.85 -16.98 -25.44
N THR A 139 11.30 -17.99 -24.77
CA THR A 139 12.05 -18.85 -23.83
C THR A 139 12.72 -20.02 -24.57
N GLN A 140 12.26 -20.35 -25.79
CA GLN A 140 12.86 -21.39 -26.62
C GLN A 140 14.12 -20.89 -27.35
N GLY A 141 15.27 -21.55 -27.11
CA GLY A 141 16.48 -21.41 -27.92
C GLY A 141 17.27 -20.11 -27.79
N ARG A 142 16.99 -19.25 -26.78
CA ARG A 142 17.74 -18.00 -26.54
C ARG A 142 18.41 -18.01 -25.17
N SER A 143 19.67 -17.55 -25.09
CA SER A 143 20.38 -17.33 -23.81
C SER A 143 20.00 -16.01 -23.11
N ARG A 144 18.96 -15.29 -23.60
CA ARG A 144 18.53 -14.01 -23.03
C ARG A 144 17.37 -14.24 -22.08
N THR A 145 17.63 -14.05 -20.80
CA THR A 145 16.58 -13.89 -19.79
C THR A 145 15.72 -12.69 -20.15
N ALA A 146 14.47 -12.91 -20.53
CA ALA A 146 13.51 -11.82 -20.76
C ALA A 146 12.72 -11.55 -19.48
N GLN A 147 12.49 -10.27 -19.19
CA GLN A 147 11.57 -9.88 -18.13
C GLN A 147 10.13 -9.91 -18.64
N ILE A 148 9.21 -10.28 -17.75
CA ILE A 148 7.78 -10.13 -17.93
C ILE A 148 7.27 -9.07 -16.95
N THR A 149 6.33 -8.23 -17.39
CA THR A 149 5.63 -7.26 -16.52
C THR A 149 4.15 -7.57 -16.57
N GLY A 150 3.54 -7.77 -15.40
CA GLY A 150 2.13 -8.08 -15.25
C GLY A 150 1.44 -7.06 -14.36
N SER A 151 0.34 -6.50 -14.84
CA SER A 151 -0.62 -5.65 -14.13
C SER A 151 -2.01 -5.88 -14.78
N ASP A 152 -2.77 -4.85 -15.12
CA ASP A 152 -3.93 -4.95 -16.04
C ASP A 152 -3.52 -5.42 -17.45
N SER A 153 -2.27 -5.19 -17.84
CA SER A 153 -1.69 -5.65 -19.10
C SER A 153 -0.50 -6.59 -18.85
N LEU A 154 -0.15 -7.38 -19.87
CA LEU A 154 1.03 -8.24 -19.89
C LEU A 154 2.04 -7.71 -20.92
N ARG A 155 3.22 -7.29 -20.46
CA ARG A 155 4.36 -6.95 -21.33
C ARG A 155 5.31 -8.12 -21.37
N ILE A 156 5.40 -8.75 -22.54
CA ILE A 156 6.19 -9.95 -22.80
C ILE A 156 6.64 -9.97 -24.27
N HIS A 157 7.70 -10.70 -24.57
CA HIS A 157 8.11 -10.94 -25.94
C HIS A 157 7.27 -12.08 -26.53
N LEU A 158 6.80 -11.93 -27.77
CA LEU A 158 5.98 -12.93 -28.46
C LEU A 158 6.60 -13.34 -29.79
N GLY A 159 6.16 -14.47 -30.33
CA GLY A 159 6.48 -14.95 -31.66
C GLY A 159 6.16 -13.92 -32.74
N GLN A 160 7.09 -13.74 -33.68
CA GLN A 160 6.95 -12.76 -34.78
C GLN A 160 6.27 -13.36 -36.02
N HIS A 161 6.09 -14.68 -36.05
CA HIS A 161 5.36 -15.38 -37.10
C HIS A 161 3.94 -15.70 -36.62
N PRO A 162 2.92 -15.67 -37.50
CA PRO A 162 1.54 -15.82 -37.08
C PRO A 162 1.24 -17.10 -36.29
N GLU A 163 1.79 -18.24 -36.70
CA GLU A 163 1.57 -19.53 -36.01
C GLU A 163 2.20 -19.52 -34.61
N ALA A 164 3.44 -19.02 -34.50
CA ALA A 164 4.12 -18.88 -33.22
C ALA A 164 3.41 -17.87 -32.29
N LEU A 165 2.90 -16.77 -32.84
CA LEU A 165 2.13 -15.80 -32.08
C LEU A 165 0.85 -16.42 -31.52
N VAL A 166 0.07 -17.12 -32.35
CA VAL A 166 -1.16 -17.78 -31.89
C VAL A 166 -0.84 -18.86 -30.86
N ALA A 167 0.25 -19.62 -31.05
CA ALA A 167 0.70 -20.61 -30.07
C ALA A 167 1.06 -19.95 -28.72
N ASP A 168 1.80 -18.84 -28.73
CA ASP A 168 2.13 -18.09 -27.51
C ASP A 168 0.87 -17.55 -26.81
N LEU A 169 -0.09 -17.00 -27.55
CA LEU A 169 -1.34 -16.49 -26.98
C LEU A 169 -2.20 -17.61 -26.35
N ARG A 170 -2.24 -18.79 -26.99
CA ARG A 170 -2.90 -19.98 -26.43
C ARG A 170 -2.22 -20.44 -25.15
N GLU A 171 -0.90 -20.44 -25.11
CA GLU A 171 -0.15 -20.81 -23.91
C GLU A 171 -0.33 -19.80 -22.78
N ILE A 172 -0.35 -18.50 -23.10
CA ILE A 172 -0.69 -17.44 -22.13
C ILE A 172 -2.08 -17.67 -21.55
N LEU A 173 -3.06 -17.98 -22.40
CA LEU A 173 -4.43 -18.25 -21.97
C LEU A 173 -4.53 -19.51 -21.10
N ARG A 174 -3.78 -20.57 -21.46
CA ARG A 174 -3.68 -21.81 -20.68
C ARG A 174 -3.16 -21.52 -19.28
N ILE A 175 -2.02 -20.83 -19.17
CA ILE A 175 -1.41 -20.45 -17.89
C ILE A 175 -2.37 -19.56 -17.10
N TYR A 176 -2.95 -18.52 -17.71
CA TYR A 176 -3.90 -17.63 -17.05
C TYR A 176 -5.11 -18.37 -16.44
N ARG A 177 -5.57 -19.45 -17.09
CA ARG A 177 -6.71 -20.26 -16.64
C ARG A 177 -6.35 -21.33 -15.59
N GLU A 178 -5.08 -21.55 -15.28
CA GLU A 178 -4.69 -22.49 -14.22
C GLU A 178 -5.23 -22.03 -12.87
N GLU A 179 -5.70 -22.95 -12.02
CA GLU A 179 -6.19 -22.57 -10.69
C GLU A 179 -5.05 -22.33 -9.69
N LYS A 180 -3.90 -22.98 -9.89
CA LYS A 180 -2.83 -23.03 -8.90
C LYS A 180 -1.71 -22.04 -9.24
N GLU A 181 -1.58 -20.99 -8.43
CA GLU A 181 -0.37 -20.15 -8.39
C GLU A 181 0.79 -20.79 -7.62
N ASP A 182 1.96 -20.13 -7.66
CA ASP A 182 3.05 -20.44 -6.75
C ASP A 182 2.67 -20.13 -5.30
N THR A 183 2.95 -21.04 -4.37
CA THR A 183 2.65 -20.86 -2.95
C THR A 183 3.39 -19.67 -2.34
N GLU A 184 4.56 -19.30 -2.87
CA GLU A 184 5.31 -18.13 -2.40
C GLU A 184 4.60 -16.80 -2.74
N PHE A 185 3.73 -16.79 -3.75
CA PHE A 185 2.85 -15.65 -4.04
C PHE A 185 1.51 -15.75 -3.31
N GLY A 186 1.29 -16.79 -2.49
CA GLY A 186 0.01 -17.05 -1.86
C GLY A 186 -0.46 -15.95 -0.91
N PHE A 187 0.42 -15.07 -0.42
CA PHE A 187 0.00 -13.89 0.36
C PHE A 187 -0.62 -12.79 -0.52
N ILE A 188 -0.19 -12.68 -1.79
CA ILE A 188 -0.75 -11.72 -2.77
C ILE A 188 -2.19 -12.09 -3.13
N THR A 189 -2.49 -13.39 -3.25
CA THR A 189 -3.81 -13.89 -3.65
C THR A 189 -4.81 -14.00 -2.50
N ARG A 190 -4.40 -13.66 -1.26
CA ARG A 190 -5.31 -13.57 -0.10
C ARG A 190 -6.28 -12.41 -0.22
N VAL A 191 -5.88 -11.33 -0.89
CA VAL A 191 -6.77 -10.21 -1.23
C VAL A 191 -7.49 -10.58 -2.53
N ARG A 192 -8.76 -10.98 -2.43
CA ARG A 192 -9.49 -11.54 -3.57
C ARG A 192 -10.39 -10.48 -4.20
N PRO A 193 -10.24 -10.18 -5.50
CA PRO A 193 -11.20 -9.32 -6.18
C PRO A 193 -12.57 -10.01 -6.22
N LEU A 194 -13.61 -9.27 -5.87
CA LEU A 194 -14.99 -9.67 -6.06
C LEU A 194 -15.29 -9.76 -7.56
N LYS A 195 -15.79 -10.93 -7.97
CA LYS A 195 -16.27 -11.15 -9.34
C LYS A 195 -17.30 -10.09 -9.72
N SER A 196 -17.33 -9.68 -10.97
CA SER A 196 -18.33 -8.71 -11.48
C SER A 196 -19.77 -9.14 -11.23
N SER A 197 -20.03 -10.43 -11.13
CA SER A 197 -21.33 -11.03 -10.82
C SER A 197 -21.64 -11.16 -9.32
N ASP A 198 -20.72 -10.80 -8.41
CA ASP A 198 -20.94 -10.93 -6.97
C ASP A 198 -22.02 -9.92 -6.51
N PRO A 199 -23.13 -10.38 -5.90
CA PRO A 199 -24.24 -9.49 -5.53
C PRO A 199 -23.84 -8.42 -4.50
N ARG A 200 -22.84 -8.70 -3.65
CA ARG A 200 -22.37 -7.77 -2.60
C ARG A 200 -21.82 -6.47 -3.18
N ARG A 201 -21.34 -6.48 -4.44
CA ARG A 201 -20.86 -5.27 -5.13
C ARG A 201 -21.93 -4.18 -5.21
N THR A 202 -23.21 -4.53 -5.29
CA THR A 202 -24.28 -3.54 -5.35
C THR A 202 -24.41 -2.77 -4.03
N GLU A 203 -24.31 -3.49 -2.92
CA GLU A 203 -24.36 -2.90 -1.58
C GLU A 203 -23.10 -2.06 -1.30
N LEU A 204 -21.93 -2.58 -1.69
CA LEU A 204 -20.65 -1.86 -1.56
C LEU A 204 -20.61 -0.59 -2.43
N ASP A 205 -21.09 -0.65 -3.68
CA ASP A 205 -21.22 0.53 -4.55
C ASP A 205 -22.19 1.56 -3.96
N THR A 206 -23.25 1.12 -3.28
CA THR A 206 -24.19 2.00 -2.59
C THR A 206 -23.53 2.66 -1.38
N SER A 207 -22.73 1.90 -0.61
CA SER A 207 -21.93 2.43 0.49
C SER A 207 -20.92 3.48 -0.01
N LEU A 208 -20.19 3.18 -1.08
CA LEU A 208 -19.23 4.13 -1.69
C LEU A 208 -19.91 5.40 -2.19
N ASP A 209 -21.07 5.29 -2.84
CA ASP A 209 -21.84 6.47 -3.25
C ASP A 209 -22.24 7.36 -2.07
N ALA A 210 -22.63 6.76 -0.95
CA ALA A 210 -22.94 7.50 0.29
C ALA A 210 -21.69 8.17 0.87
N MET A 211 -20.55 7.47 0.91
CA MET A 211 -19.27 8.04 1.39
C MET A 211 -18.79 9.23 0.54
N LEU A 212 -19.09 9.24 -0.76
CA LEU A 212 -18.80 10.38 -1.65
C LEU A 212 -19.67 11.61 -1.39
N GLY A 213 -20.73 11.49 -0.58
CA GLY A 213 -21.58 12.61 -0.18
C GLY A 213 -20.88 13.59 0.78
N PRO A 214 -21.48 14.76 1.03
CA PRO A 214 -20.92 15.78 1.92
C PRO A 214 -20.71 15.29 3.35
N ASP A 215 -21.63 14.45 3.87
CA ASP A 215 -21.59 13.90 5.22
C ASP A 215 -20.83 12.57 5.33
N GLY A 216 -20.15 12.13 4.26
CA GLY A 216 -19.43 10.86 4.23
C GLY A 216 -18.12 10.89 5.05
N PRO A 217 -17.72 9.74 5.65
CA PRO A 217 -16.49 9.63 6.44
C PRO A 217 -15.25 9.83 5.54
N GLN A 218 -14.48 10.89 5.82
CA GLN A 218 -13.29 11.23 5.02
C GLN A 218 -12.16 10.24 5.22
N GLU A 219 -12.04 9.70 6.43
CA GLU A 219 -11.00 8.77 6.85
C GLU A 219 -11.10 7.38 6.19
N ARG A 220 -12.10 7.14 5.35
CA ARG A 220 -12.31 5.88 4.63
C ARG A 220 -12.18 6.01 3.12
N LEU A 221 -11.84 7.19 2.63
CA LEU A 221 -11.66 7.47 1.23
C LEU A 221 -10.27 8.04 1.00
N ALA A 222 -9.66 7.64 -0.11
CA ALA A 222 -8.41 8.22 -0.58
C ALA A 222 -8.49 8.44 -2.09
N LEU A 223 -7.71 9.42 -2.57
CA LEU A 223 -7.41 9.53 -3.98
C LEU A 223 -6.09 8.79 -4.24
N THR A 224 -6.08 7.95 -5.26
CA THR A 224 -4.96 7.08 -5.64
C THR A 224 -4.66 7.29 -7.11
N VAL A 225 -3.37 7.22 -7.47
CA VAL A 225 -2.95 7.25 -8.87
C VAL A 225 -3.06 5.82 -9.43
N PRO A 226 -3.88 5.58 -10.47
CA PRO A 226 -4.01 4.25 -11.06
C PRO A 226 -2.67 3.74 -11.60
N THR A 227 -2.42 2.45 -11.44
CA THR A 227 -1.18 1.77 -11.80
C THR A 227 -0.78 1.98 -13.26
N ILE A 228 -1.77 2.03 -14.16
CA ILE A 228 -1.56 2.29 -15.59
C ILE A 228 -1.00 3.69 -15.87
N HIS A 229 -1.19 4.66 -14.97
CA HIS A 229 -0.69 6.03 -15.11
C HIS A 229 0.69 6.24 -14.47
N LEU A 230 1.11 5.39 -13.53
CA LEU A 230 2.34 5.59 -12.76
C LEU A 230 3.62 5.77 -13.60
N ASP A 231 3.69 5.21 -14.81
CA ASP A 231 4.86 5.37 -15.69
C ASP A 231 4.96 6.77 -16.34
N GLY A 232 3.88 7.54 -16.36
CA GLY A 232 3.84 8.92 -16.90
C GLY A 232 3.54 10.00 -15.85
N GLU A 233 3.42 9.61 -14.58
CA GLU A 233 3.06 10.52 -13.49
C GLU A 233 4.15 11.57 -13.23
N GLU A 234 5.43 11.21 -13.28
CA GLU A 234 6.57 12.14 -13.13
C GLU A 234 6.56 13.31 -14.14
N ALA A 235 5.98 13.09 -15.32
CA ALA A 235 5.87 14.11 -16.36
C ALA A 235 4.57 14.94 -16.25
N THR A 236 3.71 14.65 -15.28
CA THR A 236 2.39 15.25 -15.11
C THR A 236 2.46 16.41 -14.13
N SER A 237 1.98 17.59 -14.53
CA SER A 237 1.93 18.80 -13.70
C SER A 237 0.52 19.21 -13.31
N ALA A 238 -0.51 18.76 -14.04
CA ALA A 238 -1.90 19.02 -13.70
C ALA A 238 -2.82 17.86 -14.08
N TYR A 239 -3.97 17.78 -13.42
CA TYR A 239 -5.02 16.82 -13.75
C TYR A 239 -6.32 17.52 -14.12
N VAL A 240 -7.04 16.97 -15.10
CA VAL A 240 -8.37 17.44 -15.46
C VAL A 240 -9.40 16.41 -15.07
N LEU A 241 -10.28 16.77 -14.14
CA LEU A 241 -11.48 16.02 -13.81
C LEU A 241 -12.63 16.46 -14.73
N LYS A 242 -13.19 15.53 -15.49
CA LYS A 242 -14.44 15.70 -16.24
C LYS A 242 -15.52 14.86 -15.59
N VAL A 243 -16.48 15.49 -14.92
CA VAL A 243 -17.60 14.79 -14.26
C VAL A 243 -18.84 15.67 -14.28
N ALA A 244 -20.03 15.07 -14.28
CA ALA A 244 -21.30 15.80 -14.21
C ALA A 244 -21.46 16.95 -15.24
N ARG A 245 -20.87 16.79 -16.45
CA ARG A 245 -20.81 17.80 -17.52
C ARG A 245 -19.98 19.06 -17.19
N ALA A 246 -19.25 19.04 -16.10
CA ALA A 246 -18.29 20.06 -15.73
C ALA A 246 -16.86 19.56 -15.98
N ARG A 247 -15.95 20.54 -16.14
CA ARG A 247 -14.51 20.33 -16.25
C ARG A 247 -13.85 21.10 -15.11
N HIS A 248 -13.10 20.40 -14.28
CA HIS A 248 -12.39 20.94 -13.14
C HIS A 248 -10.89 20.73 -13.37
N MET A 249 -10.11 21.78 -13.20
CA MET A 249 -8.66 21.67 -13.14
C MET A 249 -8.27 21.33 -11.71
N LEU A 250 -7.44 20.32 -11.54
CA LEU A 250 -6.83 19.93 -10.29
C LEU A 250 -5.35 20.35 -10.40
N THR A 251 -5.04 21.53 -9.88
CA THR A 251 -3.68 22.07 -9.81
C THR A 251 -3.13 21.92 -8.40
N GLY A 252 -1.81 21.76 -8.28
CA GLY A 252 -1.15 21.47 -7.01
C GLY A 252 -1.29 20.01 -6.59
N ASP A 253 -1.42 19.76 -5.30
CA ASP A 253 -1.49 18.39 -4.75
C ASP A 253 -2.78 17.68 -5.19
N LEU A 254 -2.63 16.43 -5.64
CA LEU A 254 -3.75 15.58 -6.05
C LEU A 254 -4.60 15.20 -4.82
N ALA A 255 -5.57 16.04 -4.47
CA ALA A 255 -6.43 15.87 -3.30
C ALA A 255 -7.81 15.28 -3.63
N LEU A 256 -8.41 14.58 -2.66
CA LEU A 256 -9.74 13.98 -2.79
C LEU A 256 -10.87 15.03 -2.81
N ASP A 257 -10.72 16.12 -2.08
CA ASP A 257 -11.79 17.11 -1.87
C ASP A 257 -12.37 17.70 -3.16
N PRO A 258 -11.56 18.14 -4.14
CA PRO A 258 -12.08 18.60 -5.43
C PRO A 258 -12.93 17.57 -6.17
N VAL A 259 -12.62 16.28 -6.02
CA VAL A 259 -13.39 15.19 -6.64
C VAL A 259 -14.73 15.00 -5.94
N ARG A 260 -14.75 15.09 -4.60
CA ARG A 260 -15.99 15.03 -3.80
C ARG A 260 -16.88 16.23 -4.04
N ASP A 261 -16.32 17.44 -4.04
CA ASP A 261 -17.05 18.68 -4.31
C ASP A 261 -17.74 18.65 -5.67
N ALA A 262 -17.07 18.10 -6.69
CA ALA A 262 -17.61 17.97 -8.04
C ALA A 262 -18.84 17.03 -8.12
N VAL A 263 -19.07 16.18 -7.12
CA VAL A 263 -20.23 15.27 -7.05
C VAL A 263 -21.14 15.52 -5.84
N ALA A 264 -20.79 16.43 -4.94
CA ALA A 264 -21.50 16.67 -3.69
C ALA A 264 -22.97 17.07 -3.92
N GLY A 265 -23.22 17.91 -4.93
CA GLY A 265 -24.56 18.38 -5.29
C GLY A 265 -25.43 17.36 -6.04
N LEU A 266 -24.93 16.16 -6.31
CA LEU A 266 -25.73 15.09 -6.93
C LEU A 266 -26.53 14.33 -5.87
N GLU A 267 -27.70 13.83 -6.25
CA GLU A 267 -28.56 12.99 -5.41
C GLU A 267 -27.87 11.67 -5.01
N PRO A 268 -28.19 11.11 -3.83
CA PRO A 268 -27.76 9.77 -3.44
C PRO A 268 -28.05 8.72 -4.54
N GLY A 269 -27.07 7.87 -4.80
CA GLY A 269 -27.06 6.85 -5.86
C GLY A 269 -26.63 7.34 -7.25
N GLN A 270 -26.30 8.63 -7.41
CA GLN A 270 -25.83 9.21 -8.68
C GLN A 270 -24.34 9.60 -8.69
N ARG A 271 -23.70 9.72 -7.53
CA ARG A 271 -22.31 10.21 -7.39
C ARG A 271 -21.32 9.23 -8.00
N LEU A 272 -21.37 7.97 -7.59
CA LEU A 272 -20.49 6.93 -8.13
C LEU A 272 -20.76 6.71 -9.63
N LYS A 273 -22.03 6.78 -10.06
CA LYS A 273 -22.39 6.69 -11.48
C LYS A 273 -21.81 7.86 -12.29
N ALA A 274 -21.79 9.06 -11.72
CA ALA A 274 -21.16 10.22 -12.35
C ALA A 274 -19.64 10.00 -12.49
N LEU A 275 -18.95 9.52 -11.44
CA LEU A 275 -17.51 9.22 -11.50
C LEU A 275 -17.17 8.07 -12.46
N LYS A 276 -18.03 7.06 -12.60
CA LYS A 276 -17.86 5.97 -13.58
C LYS A 276 -17.96 6.47 -15.03
N ARG A 277 -18.81 7.48 -15.29
CA ARG A 277 -18.96 8.12 -16.61
C ARG A 277 -17.96 9.25 -16.85
N GLY A 278 -17.47 9.84 -15.77
CA GLY A 278 -16.45 10.88 -15.77
C GLY A 278 -15.05 10.31 -15.94
N SER A 279 -14.06 11.18 -15.99
CA SER A 279 -12.65 10.79 -16.13
C SER A 279 -11.72 11.78 -15.45
N ILE A 280 -10.54 11.29 -15.08
CA ILE A 280 -9.38 12.09 -14.71
C ILE A 280 -8.28 11.80 -15.74
N GLN A 281 -7.62 12.86 -16.20
CA GLN A 281 -6.54 12.79 -17.18
C GLN A 281 -5.41 13.74 -16.76
N GLY A 282 -4.18 13.24 -16.72
CA GLY A 282 -2.96 14.00 -16.48
C GLY A 282 -2.45 14.73 -17.72
N TYR A 283 -1.85 15.90 -17.48
CA TYR A 283 -1.24 16.79 -18.47
C TYR A 283 0.11 17.31 -18.00
N ALA A 284 1.02 17.60 -18.94
CA ALA A 284 2.35 18.13 -18.66
C ALA A 284 2.33 19.62 -18.29
N ASP A 285 1.21 20.30 -18.55
CA ASP A 285 1.01 21.73 -18.38
C ASP A 285 -0.31 22.03 -17.61
N GLU A 286 -0.39 23.19 -16.96
CA GLU A 286 -1.57 23.60 -16.19
C GLU A 286 -2.74 24.06 -17.07
N GLU A 287 -2.48 24.41 -18.32
CA GLU A 287 -3.49 24.75 -19.33
C GLU A 287 -4.21 23.50 -19.88
N ALA A 288 -3.63 22.32 -19.63
CA ALA A 288 -4.02 21.01 -20.10
C ALA A 288 -4.10 20.90 -21.64
N THR A 289 -2.98 21.22 -22.29
CA THR A 289 -2.79 21.13 -23.75
C THR A 289 -2.07 19.83 -24.15
N GLU A 290 -1.12 19.35 -23.35
CA GLU A 290 -0.27 18.18 -23.63
C GLU A 290 -0.58 17.05 -22.65
N ALA A 291 -1.42 16.11 -23.08
CA ALA A 291 -1.82 14.98 -22.24
C ALA A 291 -0.67 13.99 -22.03
N THR A 292 -0.37 13.68 -20.77
CA THR A 292 0.63 12.68 -20.36
C THR A 292 0.02 11.29 -20.14
N SER A 293 -1.32 11.20 -20.24
CA SER A 293 -2.08 9.98 -19.97
C SER A 293 -3.36 9.89 -20.78
N SER A 294 -3.93 8.69 -20.88
CA SER A 294 -5.32 8.50 -21.31
C SER A 294 -6.30 9.01 -20.26
N ALA A 295 -7.49 9.43 -20.68
CA ALA A 295 -8.58 9.68 -19.76
C ALA A 295 -9.04 8.39 -19.07
N ILE A 296 -8.82 8.29 -17.76
CA ILE A 296 -9.17 7.12 -16.94
C ILE A 296 -10.47 7.41 -16.19
N PRO A 297 -11.45 6.49 -16.15
CA PRO A 297 -12.69 6.70 -15.41
C PRO A 297 -12.43 7.15 -13.96
N ALA A 298 -13.05 8.25 -13.52
CA ALA A 298 -12.69 8.93 -12.27
C ALA A 298 -12.85 8.01 -11.03
N HIS A 299 -13.83 7.10 -11.03
CA HIS A 299 -13.98 6.14 -9.93
C HIS A 299 -12.75 5.23 -9.72
N LYS A 300 -11.92 4.98 -10.75
CA LYS A 300 -10.71 4.15 -10.62
C LYS A 300 -9.61 4.84 -9.81
N TRP A 301 -9.73 6.15 -9.60
CA TRP A 301 -8.80 6.92 -8.76
C TRP A 301 -9.23 6.87 -7.29
N ILE A 302 -10.44 6.41 -6.97
CA ILE A 302 -10.93 6.36 -5.60
C ILE A 302 -10.54 5.04 -4.96
N ALA A 303 -9.82 5.11 -3.85
CA ALA A 303 -9.72 4.00 -2.91
C ALA A 303 -10.72 4.21 -1.77
N ALA A 304 -11.33 3.12 -1.30
CA ALA A 304 -12.31 3.19 -0.22
C ALA A 304 -12.32 1.94 0.66
N GLU A 305 -12.59 2.10 1.95
CA GLU A 305 -12.87 1.00 2.87
C GLU A 305 -14.36 0.93 3.19
N ALA A 306 -14.96 -0.24 3.03
CA ALA A 306 -16.35 -0.51 3.35
C ALA A 306 -16.50 -1.82 4.15
N ASN A 307 -17.48 -1.84 5.05
CA ASN A 307 -17.82 -3.03 5.81
C ASN A 307 -19.17 -3.56 5.36
N LEU A 308 -19.29 -4.88 5.21
CA LEU A 308 -20.56 -5.56 4.96
C LEU A 308 -20.65 -6.77 5.87
N GLY A 309 -21.51 -6.67 6.90
CA GLY A 309 -21.54 -7.65 7.99
C GLY A 309 -20.25 -7.62 8.82
N SER A 310 -19.63 -8.78 9.02
CA SER A 310 -18.32 -8.92 9.67
C SER A 310 -17.14 -8.78 8.72
N SER A 311 -17.39 -8.80 7.41
CA SER A 311 -16.35 -8.81 6.39
C SER A 311 -15.98 -7.38 5.96
N ARG A 312 -14.69 -7.18 5.69
CA ARG A 312 -14.13 -5.91 5.27
C ARG A 312 -13.78 -5.95 3.79
N PHE A 313 -14.09 -4.86 3.10
CA PHE A 313 -13.91 -4.71 1.67
C PHE A 313 -13.17 -3.44 1.33
N PHE A 314 -12.34 -3.50 0.30
CA PHE A 314 -11.59 -2.37 -0.21
C PHE A 314 -11.91 -2.12 -1.66
N HIS A 315 -12.22 -0.89 -2.02
CA HIS A 315 -12.31 -0.45 -3.39
C HIS A 315 -10.94 0.05 -3.82
N HIS A 316 -10.43 -0.43 -4.95
CA HIS A 316 -9.22 0.10 -5.58
C HIS A 316 -9.28 -0.15 -7.09
N GLU A 317 -8.90 0.84 -7.91
CA GLU A 317 -8.92 0.79 -9.38
C GLU A 317 -10.23 0.32 -10.04
N GLY A 318 -11.37 0.55 -9.37
CA GLY A 318 -12.71 0.17 -9.85
C GLY A 318 -13.13 -1.26 -9.51
N GLN A 319 -12.36 -1.95 -8.65
CA GLN A 319 -12.66 -3.28 -8.15
C GLN A 319 -12.86 -3.26 -6.64
N TRP A 320 -13.76 -4.13 -6.18
CA TRP A 320 -13.89 -4.44 -4.76
C TRP A 320 -13.06 -5.67 -4.46
N PHE A 321 -12.31 -5.62 -3.37
CA PHE A 321 -11.51 -6.71 -2.84
C PHE A 321 -12.06 -7.10 -1.49
N GLU A 322 -12.21 -8.40 -1.27
CA GLU A 322 -12.56 -8.97 0.02
C GLU A 322 -11.28 -9.36 0.77
N ILE A 323 -11.17 -8.90 2.01
CA ILE A 323 -10.23 -9.48 2.95
C ILE A 323 -10.94 -10.68 3.59
N GLY A 324 -10.63 -11.88 3.10
CA GLY A 324 -11.34 -13.10 3.49
C GLY A 324 -11.14 -13.50 4.96
N ASP A 325 -12.06 -14.27 5.53
CA ASP A 325 -12.04 -14.71 6.94
C ASP A 325 -10.77 -15.50 7.32
N GLN A 326 -10.20 -16.28 6.40
CA GLN A 326 -8.90 -16.95 6.60
C GLN A 326 -7.75 -15.97 6.84
N HIS A 327 -7.86 -14.74 6.32
CA HIS A 327 -6.88 -13.70 6.55
C HIS A 327 -6.93 -13.18 7.98
N THR A 328 -8.15 -13.00 8.50
CA THR A 328 -8.41 -12.65 9.90
C THR A 328 -7.92 -13.76 10.83
N GLU A 329 -8.14 -15.04 10.48
CA GLU A 329 -7.63 -16.17 11.26
C GLU A 329 -6.09 -16.20 11.29
N ILE A 330 -5.40 -16.01 10.17
CA ILE A 330 -3.93 -16.00 10.16
C ILE A 330 -3.39 -14.76 10.89
N LEU A 331 -4.06 -13.60 10.78
CA LEU A 331 -3.70 -12.42 11.57
C LEU A 331 -3.85 -12.71 13.06
N HIS A 332 -4.96 -13.36 13.44
CA HIS A 332 -5.18 -13.78 14.82
C HIS A 332 -4.10 -14.75 15.29
N ASP A 333 -3.76 -15.77 14.51
CA ASP A 333 -2.71 -16.74 14.85
C ASP A 333 -1.34 -16.05 15.02
N GLN A 334 -0.99 -15.10 14.15
CA GLN A 334 0.26 -14.35 14.26
C GLN A 334 0.28 -13.42 15.47
N VAL A 335 -0.83 -12.72 15.71
CA VAL A 335 -0.98 -11.85 16.89
C VAL A 335 -0.94 -12.69 18.17
N ASP A 336 -1.64 -13.82 18.21
CA ASP A 336 -1.65 -14.72 19.36
C ASP A 336 -0.27 -15.31 19.61
N ALA A 337 0.51 -15.61 18.55
CA ALA A 337 1.91 -16.00 18.69
C ALA A 337 2.78 -14.88 19.29
N ILE A 338 2.58 -13.62 18.88
CA ILE A 338 3.28 -12.46 19.46
C ILE A 338 2.89 -12.27 20.93
N LEU A 339 1.59 -12.36 21.25
CA LEU A 339 1.08 -12.22 22.62
C LEU A 339 1.51 -13.37 23.54
N ALA A 340 1.87 -14.51 22.98
CA ALA A 340 2.41 -15.66 23.71
C ALA A 340 3.92 -15.55 23.98
N GLU A 341 4.63 -14.57 23.42
CA GLU A 341 6.04 -14.34 23.72
C GLU A 341 6.22 -14.01 25.22
N PRO A 342 7.09 -14.72 25.95
CA PRO A 342 7.20 -14.54 27.39
C PRO A 342 7.83 -13.19 27.73
N SER A 343 7.16 -12.47 28.64
CA SER A 343 7.67 -11.28 29.31
C SER A 343 8.02 -11.61 30.76
N ASP A 344 9.26 -11.31 31.17
CA ASP A 344 9.69 -11.44 32.56
C ASP A 344 9.35 -10.18 33.39
N ILE A 345 8.72 -9.19 32.76
CA ILE A 345 8.27 -7.95 33.40
C ILE A 345 7.00 -8.20 34.20
N ALA A 346 7.12 -8.10 35.51
CA ALA A 346 6.01 -8.08 36.46
C ALA A 346 5.78 -6.64 36.95
N LEU A 347 4.64 -6.06 36.57
CA LEU A 347 4.19 -4.76 37.05
C LEU A 347 3.08 -4.94 38.09
N PRO A 348 2.98 -4.04 39.09
CA PRO A 348 1.93 -4.12 40.09
C PRO A 348 0.55 -3.85 39.48
N ASP A 349 -0.50 -4.34 40.12
CA ASP A 349 -1.87 -4.12 39.63
C ASP A 349 -2.21 -2.61 39.67
N TRP A 350 -3.02 -2.16 38.72
CA TRP A 350 -3.44 -0.77 38.62
C TRP A 350 -4.59 -0.49 39.58
N GLU A 351 -4.28 0.15 40.71
CA GLU A 351 -5.25 0.46 41.75
C GLU A 351 -6.07 1.73 41.45
N PRO A 352 -7.29 1.88 42.02
CA PRO A 352 -8.14 3.06 41.83
C PRO A 352 -7.49 4.39 42.25
N GLU A 353 -6.51 4.34 43.14
CA GLU A 353 -5.72 5.49 43.60
C GLU A 353 -4.91 6.13 42.47
N GLN A 354 -4.48 5.35 41.47
CA GLN A 354 -3.78 5.85 40.28
C GLN A 354 -4.77 6.23 39.18
N LYS A 355 -5.04 7.54 39.10
CA LYS A 355 -6.08 8.13 38.26
C LYS A 355 -5.76 8.10 36.76
N ASP A 356 -4.48 8.10 36.41
CA ASP A 356 -3.98 8.20 35.04
C ASP A 356 -2.66 7.43 34.85
N GLU A 357 -2.19 7.30 33.61
CA GLU A 357 -0.96 6.54 33.31
C GLU A 357 0.25 7.08 34.07
N ARG A 358 0.32 8.40 34.24
CA ARG A 358 1.42 9.06 34.94
C ARG A 358 1.48 8.63 36.41
N THR A 359 0.36 8.76 37.13
CA THR A 359 0.31 8.41 38.56
C THR A 359 0.58 6.93 38.80
N TYR A 360 0.22 6.07 37.84
CA TYR A 360 0.58 4.67 37.84
C TYR A 360 2.09 4.45 37.63
N ASN A 361 2.70 5.06 36.62
CA ASN A 361 4.13 4.91 36.34
C ASN A 361 5.00 5.39 37.51
N GLU A 362 4.67 6.55 38.10
CA GLU A 362 5.37 7.09 39.27
C GLU A 362 5.24 6.15 40.50
N TRP A 363 4.05 5.59 40.74
CA TRP A 363 3.83 4.66 41.84
C TRP A 363 4.50 3.30 41.62
N ALA A 364 4.34 2.70 40.45
CA ALA A 364 4.88 1.38 40.13
C ALA A 364 6.41 1.34 40.26
N ALA A 365 7.09 2.42 39.83
CA ALA A 365 8.54 2.57 40.00
C ALA A 365 8.97 2.75 41.46
N GLY A 366 8.11 3.30 42.32
CA GLY A 366 8.38 3.46 43.75
C GLY A 366 8.11 2.19 44.57
N GLU A 367 7.13 1.38 44.14
CA GLU A 367 6.71 0.16 44.83
C GLU A 367 7.56 -1.07 44.44
N THR A 368 8.06 -1.10 43.20
CA THR A 368 8.75 -2.28 42.65
C THR A 368 10.23 -2.01 42.45
N GLU A 369 11.09 -2.79 43.12
CA GLU A 369 12.54 -2.67 42.99
C GLU A 369 13.00 -2.91 41.55
N GLY A 370 13.97 -2.11 41.09
CA GLY A 370 14.56 -2.23 39.77
C GLY A 370 13.83 -1.48 38.66
N TYR A 371 12.73 -0.76 38.94
CA TYR A 371 12.04 0.06 37.94
C TYR A 371 12.40 1.54 38.05
N THR A 372 12.59 2.22 36.91
CA THR A 372 12.81 3.68 36.86
C THR A 372 11.70 4.35 36.07
N CYS A 373 11.05 5.37 36.65
CA CYS A 373 10.03 6.15 35.95
C CYS A 373 10.66 7.21 35.03
N LEU A 374 10.46 7.03 33.72
CA LEU A 374 10.91 7.92 32.65
C LEU A 374 9.75 8.58 31.88
N ASP A 375 8.51 8.41 32.36
CA ASP A 375 7.30 9.06 31.87
C ASP A 375 7.52 10.57 31.66
N ARG A 376 7.18 11.03 30.45
CA ARG A 376 7.30 12.40 29.94
C ARG A 376 8.71 12.99 29.99
N LYS A 377 9.75 12.16 30.10
CA LYS A 377 11.15 12.60 30.03
C LYS A 377 11.62 12.64 28.57
N LEU A 378 10.98 13.51 27.78
CA LEU A 378 11.24 13.64 26.35
C LEU A 378 12.71 13.93 26.02
N LEU A 379 13.20 13.24 25.00
CA LEU A 379 14.51 13.41 24.39
C LEU A 379 14.33 14.31 23.17
N TYR A 380 14.89 15.51 23.22
CA TYR A 380 14.88 16.42 22.08
C TYR A 380 16.20 16.26 21.33
N THR A 381 16.18 16.03 20.03
CA THR A 381 17.41 15.94 19.21
C THR A 381 17.22 16.72 17.93
N GLN A 382 18.27 16.84 17.11
CA GLN A 382 18.11 17.43 15.77
C GLN A 382 17.13 16.63 14.90
N GLN A 383 17.11 15.30 15.04
CA GLN A 383 16.19 14.43 14.29
C GLN A 383 14.78 14.41 14.91
N HIS A 384 14.68 14.69 16.22
CA HIS A 384 13.42 14.72 16.97
C HIS A 384 13.21 16.10 17.63
N PRO A 385 12.94 17.16 16.85
CA PRO A 385 12.78 18.53 17.38
C PRO A 385 11.54 18.70 18.26
N HIS A 386 10.51 17.87 18.06
CA HIS A 386 9.31 17.85 18.88
C HIS A 386 9.42 16.98 20.14
N GLY A 387 10.58 16.34 20.34
CA GLY A 387 10.82 15.42 21.44
C GLY A 387 10.30 14.02 21.15
N ILE A 388 11.01 13.03 21.68
CA ILE A 388 10.59 11.62 21.67
C ILE A 388 10.64 11.06 23.08
N GLU A 389 9.62 10.30 23.46
CA GLU A 389 9.59 9.57 24.72
C GLU A 389 10.28 8.21 24.53
N GLY A 390 11.35 7.97 25.28
CA GLY A 390 12.12 6.73 25.17
C GLY A 390 11.37 5.51 25.73
N CYS A 391 10.75 5.67 26.90
CA CYS A 391 9.85 4.70 27.53
C CYS A 391 9.16 5.38 28.72
N ASP A 392 8.11 4.74 29.24
CA ASP A 392 7.42 5.20 30.43
C ASP A 392 8.11 4.67 31.70
N LEU A 393 8.51 3.39 31.65
CA LEU A 393 9.28 2.73 32.69
C LEU A 393 10.50 2.04 32.08
N LEU A 394 11.62 2.07 32.78
CA LEU A 394 12.78 1.22 32.51
C LEU A 394 12.75 0.03 33.46
N GLY A 395 12.74 -1.18 32.91
CA GLY A 395 12.69 -2.43 33.66
C GLY A 395 14.01 -2.79 34.37
N PRO A 396 14.00 -3.85 35.19
CA PRO A 396 15.16 -4.28 35.98
C PRO A 396 16.39 -4.65 35.14
N ASN A 397 16.20 -5.15 33.92
CA ASN A 397 17.29 -5.46 32.98
C ASN A 397 17.37 -4.45 31.83
N ASN A 398 16.90 -3.22 32.07
CA ASN A 398 16.84 -2.13 31.10
C ASN A 398 15.89 -2.37 29.92
N GLU A 399 14.81 -3.13 30.12
CA GLU A 399 13.72 -3.25 29.17
C GLU A 399 12.98 -1.92 29.04
N LEU A 400 12.70 -1.48 27.81
CA LEU A 400 11.89 -0.28 27.57
C LEU A 400 10.41 -0.63 27.67
N ILE A 401 9.73 -0.10 28.68
CA ILE A 401 8.32 -0.44 28.95
C ILE A 401 7.45 0.77 28.59
N HIS A 402 6.46 0.54 27.73
CA HIS A 402 5.42 1.51 27.40
C HIS A 402 4.10 1.07 28.00
N VAL A 403 3.52 1.90 28.86
CA VAL A 403 2.34 1.62 29.67
C VAL A 403 1.13 2.31 29.06
N LYS A 404 0.03 1.57 28.90
CA LYS A 404 -1.22 2.15 28.43
C LYS A 404 -2.44 1.64 29.19
N ARG A 405 -3.22 2.57 29.72
CA ARG A 405 -4.61 2.32 30.13
C ARG A 405 -5.52 2.68 28.98
N ALA A 406 -6.23 1.70 28.45
CA ALA A 406 -7.08 1.92 27.29
C ALA A 406 -8.52 1.53 27.61
N ALA A 407 -9.48 2.43 27.34
CA ALA A 407 -10.91 2.13 27.49
C ALA A 407 -11.43 1.17 26.39
N SER A 408 -10.67 1.05 25.30
CA SER A 408 -10.86 0.11 24.20
C SER A 408 -9.51 -0.16 23.55
N THR A 409 -9.42 -1.12 22.63
CA THR A 409 -8.16 -1.45 21.95
C THR A 409 -7.82 -0.55 20.77
N ALA A 410 -8.70 0.39 20.39
CA ALA A 410 -8.50 1.33 19.30
C ALA A 410 -7.23 2.22 19.41
N PRO A 411 -6.84 2.73 20.60
CA PRO A 411 -5.66 3.58 20.74
C PRO A 411 -4.33 2.82 20.79
N LEU A 412 -4.35 1.47 20.80
CA LEU A 412 -3.13 0.68 20.97
C LEU A 412 -2.20 0.72 19.75
N SER A 413 -2.73 1.02 18.56
CA SER A 413 -1.89 1.27 17.38
C SER A 413 -0.87 2.40 17.61
N HIS A 414 -1.28 3.49 18.26
CA HIS A 414 -0.39 4.59 18.61
C HIS A 414 0.69 4.16 19.59
N LEU A 415 0.34 3.33 20.58
CA LEU A 415 1.30 2.77 21.54
C LEU A 415 2.39 1.94 20.83
N PHE A 416 1.98 1.03 19.94
CA PHE A 416 2.92 0.17 19.22
C PHE A 416 3.84 0.98 18.30
N GLN A 417 3.32 2.02 17.65
CA GLN A 417 4.13 2.94 16.85
C GLN A 417 5.09 3.76 17.71
N GLN A 418 4.64 4.26 18.86
CA GLN A 418 5.47 5.01 19.79
C GLN A 418 6.67 4.17 20.24
N GLY A 419 6.46 2.92 20.66
CA GLY A 419 7.55 2.04 21.06
C GLY A 419 8.53 1.73 19.91
N ARG A 420 8.02 1.56 18.68
CA ARG A 420 8.89 1.38 17.50
C ARG A 420 9.78 2.60 17.28
N ILE A 421 9.19 3.79 17.26
CA ILE A 421 9.91 5.06 17.02
C ILE A 421 10.94 5.30 18.13
N ALA A 422 10.60 4.99 19.39
CA ALA A 422 11.52 5.11 20.52
C ALA A 422 12.76 4.23 20.35
N ILE A 423 12.57 2.96 19.99
CA ILE A 423 13.66 2.02 19.71
C ILE A 423 14.52 2.50 18.54
N GLU A 424 13.90 2.89 17.43
CA GLU A 424 14.62 3.38 16.24
C GLU A 424 15.47 4.61 16.56
N ALA A 425 14.95 5.56 17.34
CA ALA A 425 15.71 6.71 17.79
C ALA A 425 16.91 6.30 18.65
N LEU A 426 16.73 5.39 19.62
CA LEU A 426 17.82 4.97 20.50
C LEU A 426 18.91 4.15 19.78
N LEU A 427 18.53 3.41 18.72
CA LEU A 427 19.46 2.66 17.88
C LEU A 427 20.24 3.59 16.92
N PHE A 428 19.53 4.47 16.21
CA PHE A 428 20.08 5.20 15.06
C PHE A 428 20.47 6.66 15.36
N ASP A 429 19.89 7.28 16.38
CA ASP A 429 20.24 8.64 16.83
C ASP A 429 21.14 8.59 18.06
N ARG A 430 22.42 8.87 17.85
CA ARG A 430 23.42 8.94 18.91
C ARG A 430 23.07 10.00 19.97
N GLU A 431 22.52 11.14 19.57
CA GLU A 431 22.13 12.21 20.50
C GLU A 431 20.98 11.74 21.40
N ALA A 432 20.02 11.01 20.84
CA ALA A 432 18.91 10.44 21.60
C ALA A 432 19.41 9.47 22.67
N ARG A 433 20.33 8.57 22.30
CA ARG A 433 20.94 7.60 23.23
C ARG A 433 21.73 8.28 24.35
N GLU A 434 22.59 9.23 24.02
CA GLU A 434 23.37 9.98 25.03
C GLU A 434 22.44 10.72 26.01
N LYS A 435 21.37 11.34 25.49
CA LYS A 435 20.36 12.00 26.34
C LYS A 435 19.57 11.01 27.18
N PHE A 436 19.22 9.85 26.65
CA PHE A 436 18.52 8.80 27.39
C PHE A 436 19.35 8.32 28.58
N VAL A 437 20.62 7.94 28.35
CA VAL A 437 21.55 7.54 29.41
C VAL A 437 21.68 8.63 30.48
N ALA A 438 21.90 9.88 30.07
CA ALA A 438 22.01 11.00 31.00
C ALA A 438 20.72 11.23 31.80
N ARG A 439 19.55 11.05 31.18
CA ARG A 439 18.25 11.22 31.82
C ARG A 439 17.98 10.12 32.83
N THR A 440 18.31 8.88 32.49
CA THR A 440 18.21 7.73 33.38
C THR A 440 19.08 7.93 34.62
N ARG A 441 20.37 8.27 34.46
CA ARG A 441 21.27 8.55 35.59
C ARG A 441 20.84 9.73 36.46
N ALA A 442 20.13 10.70 35.89
CA ALA A 442 19.61 11.84 36.64
C ALA A 442 18.39 11.47 37.50
N VAL A 443 17.62 10.44 37.11
CA VAL A 443 16.46 9.96 37.86
C VAL A 443 16.86 8.85 38.84
N ASP A 444 17.76 7.96 38.42
CA ASP A 444 18.24 6.80 39.16
C ASP A 444 19.77 6.71 39.04
N PRO A 445 20.52 7.38 39.94
CA PRO A 445 21.99 7.46 39.88
C PRO A 445 22.70 6.11 40.04
N ASP A 446 22.05 5.14 40.67
CA ASP A 446 22.58 3.80 40.91
C ASP A 446 22.33 2.86 39.70
N ARG A 447 21.60 3.34 38.68
CA ARG A 447 21.32 2.57 37.46
C ARG A 447 22.58 2.41 36.59
N GLU A 448 22.98 1.15 36.40
CA GLU A 448 24.04 0.81 35.45
C GLU A 448 23.51 0.79 34.00
N LEU A 449 23.70 1.90 33.29
CA LEU A 449 23.54 1.98 31.83
C LEU A 449 24.87 2.45 31.22
N PRO A 450 25.55 1.65 30.39
CA PRO A 450 26.78 2.09 29.71
C PRO A 450 26.49 3.18 28.67
N ASP A 451 27.50 3.99 28.32
CA ASP A 451 27.32 5.11 27.38
C ASP A 451 26.99 4.65 25.94
N ASP A 452 27.41 3.42 25.59
CA ASP A 452 27.11 2.75 24.33
C ASP A 452 25.94 1.76 24.42
N TRP A 453 25.13 1.85 25.49
CA TRP A 453 23.96 1.00 25.68
C TRP A 453 23.01 1.07 24.48
N LEU A 454 22.57 -0.10 24.02
CA LEU A 454 21.52 -0.22 23.00
C LEU A 454 20.35 -0.99 23.59
N PRO A 455 19.10 -0.59 23.25
CA PRO A 455 17.94 -1.35 23.66
C PRO A 455 17.99 -2.75 23.05
N THR A 456 17.57 -3.74 23.82
CA THR A 456 17.45 -5.13 23.37
C THR A 456 16.02 -5.64 23.48
N THR A 457 15.21 -5.03 24.34
CA THR A 457 13.85 -5.47 24.65
C THR A 457 12.92 -4.28 24.80
N VAL A 458 11.74 -4.37 24.19
CA VAL A 458 10.61 -3.47 24.42
C VAL A 458 9.39 -4.26 24.90
N VAL A 459 8.67 -3.71 25.87
CA VAL A 459 7.48 -4.32 26.47
C VAL A 459 6.31 -3.34 26.41
N PHE A 460 5.21 -3.79 25.83
CA PHE A 460 3.94 -3.04 25.86
C PHE A 460 3.09 -3.54 27.03
N ALA A 461 2.97 -2.73 28.07
CA ALA A 461 2.21 -3.05 29.26
C ALA A 461 0.81 -2.42 29.19
N ILE A 462 -0.23 -3.24 29.05
CA ILE A 462 -1.57 -2.79 28.69
C ILE A 462 -2.57 -3.14 29.78
N SER A 463 -3.33 -2.14 30.23
CA SER A 463 -4.49 -2.27 31.09
C SER A 463 -5.77 -2.07 30.27
N LEU A 464 -6.65 -3.08 30.27
CA LEU A 464 -7.98 -3.03 29.67
C LEU A 464 -9.08 -3.10 30.76
N PRO A 465 -10.30 -2.62 30.46
CA PRO A 465 -11.42 -2.68 31.39
C PRO A 465 -11.81 -4.14 31.71
N ASN A 466 -12.51 -4.34 32.82
CA ASN A 466 -13.11 -5.63 33.21
C ASN A 466 -12.12 -6.81 33.37
N HIS A 467 -10.83 -6.55 33.62
CA HIS A 467 -9.79 -7.58 33.71
C HIS A 467 -9.65 -8.39 32.40
N GLU A 468 -9.99 -7.80 31.26
CA GLU A 468 -9.72 -8.43 29.98
C GLU A 468 -8.23 -8.40 29.66
N ASN A 469 -7.72 -9.51 29.12
CA ASN A 469 -6.39 -9.55 28.55
C ASN A 469 -6.41 -9.12 27.09
N VAL A 470 -5.29 -8.55 26.64
CA VAL A 470 -5.05 -8.37 25.21
C VAL A 470 -5.03 -9.74 24.55
N SER A 471 -5.83 -9.89 23.49
CA SER A 471 -5.92 -11.10 22.67
C SER A 471 -6.12 -10.68 21.22
N SER A 472 -5.86 -11.57 20.28
CA SER A 472 -6.24 -11.35 18.88
C SER A 472 -7.70 -10.90 18.76
N ARG A 473 -8.61 -11.52 19.53
CA ARG A 473 -10.05 -11.22 19.45
C ARG A 473 -10.48 -9.92 20.11
N SER A 474 -9.71 -9.39 21.07
CA SER A 474 -10.02 -8.11 21.72
C SER A 474 -9.39 -6.91 20.99
N LEU A 475 -8.31 -7.10 20.23
CA LEU A 475 -7.68 -6.07 19.40
C LEU A 475 -8.50 -5.76 18.14
N PHE A 476 -8.72 -4.47 17.84
CA PHE A 476 -9.21 -4.06 16.52
C PHE A 476 -8.17 -4.40 15.44
N THR A 477 -8.62 -4.69 14.22
CA THR A 477 -7.76 -5.07 13.08
C THR A 477 -6.60 -4.10 12.86
N PHE A 478 -6.82 -2.79 12.98
CA PHE A 478 -5.74 -1.81 12.81
C PHE A 478 -4.67 -1.91 13.92
N ALA A 479 -5.07 -2.18 15.16
CA ALA A 479 -4.13 -2.41 16.26
C ALA A 479 -3.40 -3.76 16.10
N GLN A 480 -4.06 -4.80 15.61
CA GLN A 480 -3.45 -6.09 15.26
C GLN A 480 -2.35 -5.91 14.20
N VAL A 481 -2.68 -5.21 13.11
CA VAL A 481 -1.72 -4.92 12.02
C VAL A 481 -0.56 -4.08 12.55
N SER A 482 -0.83 -3.03 13.32
CA SER A 482 0.21 -2.19 13.91
C SER A 482 1.13 -2.97 14.85
N LEU A 483 0.60 -3.89 15.66
CA LEU A 483 1.41 -4.76 16.52
C LEU A 483 2.31 -5.67 15.69
N LEU A 484 1.75 -6.32 14.66
CA LEU A 484 2.49 -7.22 13.77
C LEU A 484 3.61 -6.48 13.03
N GLN A 485 3.34 -5.28 12.52
CA GLN A 485 4.33 -4.42 11.87
C GLN A 485 5.44 -4.03 12.83
N THR A 486 5.10 -3.51 14.02
CA THR A 486 6.08 -3.16 15.05
C THR A 486 6.92 -4.37 15.44
N PHE A 487 6.30 -5.53 15.68
CA PHE A 487 7.00 -6.76 16.01
C PHE A 487 7.98 -7.18 14.93
N THR A 488 7.54 -7.19 13.66
CA THR A 488 8.36 -7.59 12.52
C THR A 488 9.55 -6.64 12.32
N ALA A 489 9.30 -5.33 12.36
CA ALA A 489 10.33 -4.31 12.21
C ALA A 489 11.40 -4.43 13.30
N LEU A 490 10.98 -4.52 14.56
CA LEU A 490 11.89 -4.58 15.70
C LEU A 490 12.64 -5.91 15.78
N ARG A 491 12.00 -7.04 15.46
CA ARG A 491 12.66 -8.35 15.41
C ARG A 491 13.73 -8.42 14.33
N ASN A 492 13.50 -7.77 13.18
CA ASN A 492 14.52 -7.64 12.13
C ASN A 492 15.74 -6.81 12.57
N LEU A 493 15.56 -5.94 13.57
CA LEU A 493 16.64 -5.20 14.23
C LEU A 493 17.25 -5.96 15.42
N GLY A 494 16.82 -7.20 15.68
CA GLY A 494 17.31 -8.02 16.81
C GLY A 494 16.70 -7.66 18.16
N ILE A 495 15.60 -6.90 18.20
CA ILE A 495 14.93 -6.46 19.42
C ILE A 495 13.85 -7.47 19.82
N LYS A 496 13.85 -7.91 21.08
CA LYS A 496 12.78 -8.71 21.67
C LYS A 496 11.57 -7.80 21.93
N VAL A 497 10.40 -8.23 21.49
CA VAL A 497 9.15 -7.50 21.71
C VAL A 497 8.23 -8.40 22.51
N ALA A 498 7.66 -7.88 23.59
CA ALA A 498 6.68 -8.59 24.40
C ALA A 498 5.48 -7.71 24.73
N VAL A 499 4.35 -8.33 25.04
CA VAL A 499 3.15 -7.65 25.53
C VAL A 499 2.79 -8.24 26.88
N THR A 500 2.59 -7.40 27.88
CA THR A 500 2.16 -7.83 29.22
C THR A 500 0.86 -7.14 29.60
N ASN A 501 0.01 -7.83 30.36
CA ASN A 501 -1.24 -7.28 30.84
C ASN A 501 -1.05 -6.72 32.25
N ILE A 502 -1.64 -5.55 32.51
CA ILE A 502 -1.74 -4.97 33.86
C ILE A 502 -3.18 -5.16 34.34
N THR A 503 -3.37 -5.91 35.42
CA THR A 503 -4.68 -6.07 36.03
C THR A 503 -5.16 -4.73 36.58
N THR A 504 -6.42 -4.37 36.38
CA THR A 504 -7.01 -3.16 37.01
C THR A 504 -7.90 -3.58 38.16
N VAL A 505 -7.62 -3.11 39.38
CA VAL A 505 -8.44 -3.40 40.56
C VAL A 505 -9.62 -2.42 40.61
N LYS A 506 -10.78 -2.90 41.07
CA LYS A 506 -12.03 -2.11 41.16
C LYS A 506 -12.22 -1.46 42.52
#